data_AF-A0A7L3DTH9-F1
#
_entry.id   AF-A0A7L3DTH9-F1
#
_cell.length_a   1.000
_cell.length_b   1.000
_cell.length_c   1.000
_cell.angle_alpha   90.00
_cell.angle_beta   90.00
_cell.angle_gamma   90.00
#
_symmetry.space_group_name_H-M   'P 1'
#
loop_
_entity.id
_entity.type
_entity.pdbx_description
1 polymer ?
#
loop_
_entity_poly.entity_id
_entity_poly.type
_entity_poly.pdbx_seq_one_letter_code
_entity_poly.pdbx_strand_id
1 'polypeptide(L)'
;TEDPHRKLVLLKYSDGNYTNYMQGRVRFHKSDFSLEILNTSREDWQLHEYIVSEGPEEKVWQIQLEVYEPVSDPSIQILDRALANGSCTITLNCTAGRGDNVSYSWSSRDIGTLEPLCSRNGSLLHLSYPLRNVSIACACTASNAVSSRVVTFNSSECSYEQGGKSPAANWALSNLPGLLVLC
;
A
#
# COMPACT_ATOMS: atom_id res chain seq x y z
N THR A 1 -12.75 -4.16 -35.61
CA THR A 1 -13.77 -4.57 -34.63
C THR A 1 -13.12 -5.57 -33.72
N GLU A 2 -12.80 -5.14 -32.50
CA GLU A 2 -12.10 -5.98 -31.52
C GLU A 2 -13.14 -6.72 -30.69
N ASP A 3 -13.02 -8.06 -30.65
CA ASP A 3 -13.97 -8.94 -29.97
C ASP A 3 -13.86 -8.74 -28.44
N PRO A 4 -14.93 -8.37 -27.74
CA PRO A 4 -14.92 -8.16 -26.29
C PRO A 4 -14.63 -9.42 -25.46
N HIS A 5 -14.52 -10.60 -26.08
CA HIS A 5 -14.09 -11.85 -25.45
C HIS A 5 -12.69 -12.32 -25.85
N ARG A 6 -11.89 -11.49 -26.54
CA ARG A 6 -10.56 -11.88 -27.02
C ARG A 6 -9.59 -12.05 -25.85
N LYS A 7 -9.46 -13.27 -25.35
CA LYS A 7 -8.46 -13.66 -24.37
C LYS A 7 -7.07 -13.62 -24.99
N LEU A 8 -6.11 -13.09 -24.26
CA LEU A 8 -4.73 -12.98 -24.73
C LEU A 8 -3.93 -14.21 -24.28
N VAL A 9 -3.36 -14.94 -25.24
CA VAL A 9 -2.50 -16.08 -24.94
C VAL A 9 -1.13 -15.56 -24.53
N LEU A 10 -0.62 -16.00 -23.37
CA LEU A 10 0.73 -15.65 -22.91
C LEU A 10 1.78 -16.55 -23.59
N LEU A 11 1.54 -17.85 -23.48
CA LEU A 11 2.47 -18.89 -23.90
C LEU A 11 1.68 -20.13 -24.31
N LYS A 12 2.19 -20.83 -25.33
CA LYS A 12 1.82 -22.21 -25.63
C LYS A 12 3.06 -23.09 -25.50
N TYR A 13 3.01 -24.11 -24.66
CA TYR A 13 4.02 -25.16 -24.57
C TYR A 13 3.53 -26.41 -25.30
N SER A 14 4.37 -27.01 -26.13
CA SER A 14 4.04 -28.21 -26.92
C SER A 14 5.31 -29.01 -27.21
N ASP A 15 5.30 -30.29 -26.84
CA ASP A 15 6.34 -31.28 -27.21
C ASP A 15 7.79 -30.80 -27.02
N GLY A 16 8.08 -30.19 -25.86
CA GLY A 16 9.43 -29.70 -25.51
C GLY A 16 9.75 -28.29 -25.99
N ASN A 17 8.89 -27.70 -26.82
CA ASN A 17 9.00 -26.35 -27.36
C ASN A 17 7.94 -25.42 -26.77
N TYR A 18 8.17 -24.11 -26.90
CA TYR A 18 7.17 -23.11 -26.53
C TYR A 18 7.12 -21.98 -27.55
N THR A 19 5.93 -21.41 -27.69
CA THR A 19 5.66 -20.18 -28.42
C THR A 19 5.29 -19.11 -27.41
N ASN A 20 6.08 -18.03 -27.38
CA ASN A 20 5.79 -16.85 -26.57
C ASN A 20 5.03 -15.82 -27.42
N TYR A 21 3.79 -15.53 -27.03
CA TYR A 21 2.92 -14.58 -27.72
C TYR A 21 3.05 -13.15 -27.19
N MET A 22 3.75 -12.96 -26.07
CA MET A 22 4.14 -11.67 -25.50
C MET A 22 5.67 -11.51 -25.54
N GLN A 23 6.21 -11.56 -26.76
CA GLN A 23 7.66 -11.60 -27.00
C GLN A 23 8.38 -10.43 -26.31
N GLY A 24 9.47 -10.74 -25.60
CA GLY A 24 10.24 -9.75 -24.84
C GLY A 24 9.62 -9.31 -23.51
N ARG A 25 8.37 -9.70 -23.22
CA ARG A 25 7.68 -9.40 -21.95
C ARG A 25 7.41 -10.65 -21.11
N VAL A 26 7.48 -11.85 -21.67
CA VAL A 26 7.36 -13.10 -20.90
C VAL A 26 8.68 -13.85 -20.87
N ARG A 27 9.10 -14.26 -19.67
CA ARG A 27 10.20 -15.20 -19.47
C ARG A 27 9.63 -16.51 -18.94
N PHE A 28 9.82 -17.57 -19.70
CA PHE A 28 9.35 -18.91 -19.36
C PHE A 28 10.50 -19.79 -18.88
N HIS A 29 10.29 -20.45 -17.75
CA HIS A 29 11.25 -21.39 -17.17
C HIS A 29 10.80 -22.82 -17.45
N LYS A 30 11.48 -23.48 -18.40
CA LYS A 30 11.16 -24.86 -18.81
C LYS A 30 11.30 -25.90 -17.68
N SER A 31 12.09 -25.61 -16.65
CA SER A 31 12.40 -26.55 -15.57
C SER A 31 11.22 -26.82 -14.64
N ASP A 32 10.41 -25.78 -14.37
CA ASP A 32 9.30 -25.82 -13.41
C ASP A 32 7.98 -25.28 -13.99
N PHE A 33 7.98 -24.95 -15.28
CA PHE A 33 6.85 -24.39 -16.02
C PHE A 33 6.35 -23.05 -15.46
N SER A 34 7.20 -22.32 -14.71
CA SER A 34 6.86 -20.98 -14.22
C SER A 34 7.00 -19.91 -15.31
N LEU A 35 6.18 -18.86 -15.18
CA LEU A 35 6.12 -17.72 -16.09
C LEU A 35 6.37 -16.44 -15.31
N GLU A 36 7.31 -15.64 -15.79
CA GLU A 36 7.50 -14.26 -15.35
C GLU A 36 6.97 -13.31 -16.42
N ILE A 37 6.13 -12.36 -16.01
CA ILE A 37 5.67 -11.26 -16.87
C ILE A 37 6.44 -10.00 -16.47
N LEU A 38 7.22 -9.50 -17.41
CA LEU A 38 8.12 -8.35 -17.27
C LEU A 38 7.42 -7.08 -17.70
N ASN A 39 7.79 -5.97 -17.06
CA ASN A 39 7.29 -4.62 -17.37
C ASN A 39 5.76 -4.59 -17.45
N THR A 40 5.07 -5.07 -16.40
CA THR A 40 3.62 -5.06 -16.33
C THR A 40 3.07 -3.64 -16.38
N SER A 41 1.90 -3.50 -17.00
CA SER A 41 1.18 -2.26 -17.21
C SER A 41 -0.30 -2.46 -16.88
N ARG A 42 -1.05 -1.36 -16.74
CA ARG A 42 -2.50 -1.44 -16.47
C ARG A 42 -3.29 -2.18 -17.53
N GLU A 43 -2.81 -2.18 -18.78
CA GLU A 43 -3.47 -2.87 -19.90
C GLU A 43 -3.39 -4.39 -19.77
N ASP A 44 -2.44 -4.91 -18.99
CA ASP A 44 -2.35 -6.35 -18.73
C ASP A 44 -3.37 -6.81 -17.68
N TRP A 45 -4.20 -5.91 -17.12
CA TRP A 45 -5.35 -6.25 -16.28
C TRP A 45 -6.44 -6.92 -17.13
N GLN A 46 -6.28 -8.20 -17.43
CA GLN A 46 -7.28 -8.99 -18.13
C GLN A 46 -7.05 -10.50 -17.94
N LEU A 47 -8.01 -11.27 -18.44
CA LEU A 47 -7.91 -12.72 -18.49
C LEU A 47 -6.95 -13.15 -19.59
N HIS A 48 -5.97 -13.96 -19.20
CA HIS A 48 -4.96 -14.51 -20.06
C HIS A 48 -5.07 -16.03 -20.14
N GLU A 49 -4.55 -16.60 -21.21
CA GLU A 49 -4.48 -18.05 -21.39
C GLU A 49 -3.04 -18.56 -21.40
N TYR A 50 -2.82 -19.65 -20.69
CA TYR A 50 -1.58 -20.43 -20.72
C TYR A 50 -1.89 -21.86 -21.17
N ILE A 51 -1.36 -22.24 -22.32
CA ILE A 51 -1.74 -23.47 -23.02
C ILE A 51 -0.60 -24.46 -22.94
N VAL A 52 -0.90 -25.70 -22.54
CA VAL A 52 0.05 -26.82 -22.53
C VAL A 52 -0.54 -27.95 -23.35
N SER A 53 0.19 -28.40 -24.35
CA SER A 53 -0.17 -29.53 -25.21
C SER A 53 0.81 -30.69 -25.01
N GLU A 54 0.28 -31.89 -24.80
CA GLU A 54 1.03 -33.14 -24.69
C GLU A 54 0.38 -34.18 -25.62
N GLY A 55 0.99 -34.39 -26.79
CA GLY A 55 0.38 -35.21 -27.84
C GLY A 55 -1.00 -34.67 -28.27
N PRO A 56 -2.09 -35.48 -28.22
CA PRO A 56 -3.43 -35.02 -28.58
C PRO A 56 -4.13 -34.22 -27.46
N GLU A 57 -3.60 -34.22 -26.24
CA GLU A 57 -4.22 -33.54 -25.11
C GLU A 57 -3.77 -32.08 -25.06
N GLU A 58 -4.74 -31.17 -24.87
CA GLU A 58 -4.48 -29.74 -24.66
C GLU A 58 -5.16 -29.28 -23.37
N LYS A 59 -4.39 -28.62 -22.51
CA LYS A 59 -4.86 -28.00 -21.29
C LYS A 59 -4.71 -26.49 -21.39
N VAL A 60 -5.81 -25.77 -21.19
CA VAL A 60 -5.87 -24.31 -21.20
C VAL A 60 -6.11 -23.81 -19.78
N TRP A 61 -5.14 -23.07 -19.25
CA TRP A 61 -5.26 -22.37 -17.97
C TRP A 61 -5.69 -20.93 -18.21
N GLN A 62 -6.73 -20.50 -17.49
CA GLN A 62 -7.18 -19.12 -17.49
C GLN A 62 -6.63 -18.40 -16.27
N ILE A 63 -5.90 -17.32 -16.49
CA ILE A 63 -5.17 -16.56 -15.47
C ILE A 63 -5.67 -15.13 -15.51
N GLN A 64 -6.39 -14.70 -14.48
CA GLN A 64 -6.75 -13.29 -14.32
C GLN A 64 -5.53 -12.57 -13.77
N LEU A 65 -4.96 -11.66 -14.55
CA LEU A 65 -3.89 -10.79 -14.06
C LEU A 65 -4.50 -9.57 -13.38
N GLU A 66 -4.01 -9.31 -12.18
CA GLU A 66 -4.30 -8.10 -11.43
C GLU A 66 -3.02 -7.28 -11.28
N VAL A 67 -3.01 -6.07 -11.81
CA VAL A 67 -1.85 -5.16 -11.79
C VAL A 67 -2.12 -4.03 -10.81
N TYR A 68 -1.30 -3.97 -9.77
CA TYR A 68 -1.36 -2.98 -8.70
C TYR A 68 -0.23 -1.97 -8.82
N GLU A 69 -0.54 -0.69 -8.63
CA GLU A 69 0.46 0.33 -8.31
C GLU A 69 1.03 0.03 -6.91
N PRO A 70 2.37 -0.02 -6.76
CA PRO A 70 2.99 -0.17 -5.45
C PRO A 70 2.63 0.97 -4.50
N VAL A 71 2.43 0.63 -3.23
CA VAL A 71 2.15 1.57 -2.16
C VAL A 71 3.35 2.52 -1.99
N SER A 72 3.10 3.82 -2.06
CA SER A 72 4.10 4.85 -1.75
C SER A 72 4.40 4.88 -0.26
N ASP A 73 5.50 5.53 0.13
CA ASP A 73 5.81 5.73 1.55
C ASP A 73 4.66 6.46 2.28
N PRO A 74 4.06 5.85 3.32
CA PRO A 74 2.94 6.44 4.04
C PRO A 74 3.40 7.54 4.99
N SER A 75 2.50 8.47 5.27
CA SER A 75 2.69 9.53 6.25
C SER A 75 1.66 9.43 7.36
N ILE A 76 2.05 9.79 8.59
CA ILE A 76 1.15 9.89 9.73
C ILE A 76 0.84 11.36 9.99
N GLN A 77 -0.44 11.68 10.07
CA GLN A 77 -0.96 13.00 10.43
C GLN A 77 -1.63 12.92 11.80
N ILE A 78 -1.41 13.94 12.64
CA ILE A 78 -2.17 14.14 13.87
C ILE A 78 -3.44 14.91 13.50
N LEU A 79 -4.60 14.27 13.62
CA LEU A 79 -5.90 14.89 13.34
C LEU A 79 -6.43 15.68 14.54
N ASP A 80 -6.25 15.13 15.74
CA ASP A 80 -6.71 15.74 16.98
C ASP A 80 -5.78 15.39 18.15
N ARG A 81 -5.65 16.33 19.09
CA ARG A 81 -4.87 16.17 20.33
C ARG A 81 -5.58 16.84 21.50
N ALA A 82 -5.75 16.12 22.59
CA ALA A 82 -6.33 16.62 23.83
C ALA A 82 -5.46 16.25 25.04
N LEU A 83 -5.17 17.24 25.88
CA LEU A 83 -4.48 17.07 27.16
C LEU A 83 -5.50 17.28 28.27
N ALA A 84 -5.83 16.24 29.01
CA ALA A 84 -6.81 16.32 30.09
C ALA A 84 -6.43 15.37 31.23
N ASN A 85 -6.59 15.80 32.48
CA ASN A 85 -6.42 14.96 33.67
C ASN A 85 -5.11 14.15 33.73
N GLY A 86 -4.02 14.67 33.14
CA GLY A 86 -2.72 13.99 33.11
C GLY A 86 -2.56 12.91 32.04
N SER A 87 -3.49 12.80 31.09
CA SER A 87 -3.39 11.96 29.89
C SER A 87 -3.34 12.79 28.60
N CYS A 88 -2.70 12.23 27.58
CA CYS A 88 -2.76 12.69 26.20
C CYS A 88 -3.66 11.75 25.40
N THR A 89 -4.67 12.30 24.75
CA THR A 89 -5.49 11.59 23.77
C THR A 89 -5.15 12.13 22.40
N ILE A 90 -4.84 11.25 21.45
CA ILE A 90 -4.47 11.62 20.09
C ILE A 90 -5.27 10.78 19.10
N THR A 91 -5.72 11.42 18.03
CA THR A 91 -6.22 10.75 16.83
C THR A 91 -5.20 10.91 15.71
N LEU A 92 -4.71 9.78 15.20
CA LEU A 92 -3.77 9.70 14.10
C LEU A 92 -4.47 9.21 12.83
N ASN A 93 -4.00 9.67 11.69
CA ASN A 93 -4.39 9.15 10.38
C ASN A 93 -3.15 8.78 9.57
N CYS A 94 -3.11 7.57 9.08
CA CYS A 94 -2.05 7.08 8.22
C CYS A 94 -2.55 6.96 6.79
N THR A 95 -1.82 7.58 5.86
CA THR A 95 -2.21 7.62 4.44
C THR A 95 -1.00 7.43 3.55
N ALA A 96 -1.14 6.62 2.50
CA ALA A 96 -0.24 6.59 1.37
C ALA A 96 -0.77 7.52 0.26
N GLY A 97 0.13 8.27 -0.39
CA GLY A 97 -0.25 9.16 -1.51
C GLY A 97 -0.55 8.42 -2.81
N ARG A 98 0.03 7.23 -3.00
CA ARG A 98 -0.18 6.36 -4.18
C ARG A 98 -0.29 4.88 -3.78
N GLY A 99 -0.84 4.09 -4.70
CA GLY A 99 -1.09 2.66 -4.54
C GLY A 99 -2.56 2.30 -4.65
N ASP A 100 -2.87 1.13 -5.19
CA ASP A 100 -4.25 0.66 -5.30
C ASP A 100 -4.67 -0.22 -4.13
N ASN A 101 -5.96 -0.14 -3.79
CA ASN A 101 -6.61 -0.98 -2.79
C ASN A 101 -5.78 -1.09 -1.50
N VAL A 102 -5.27 0.05 -1.04
CA VAL A 102 -4.36 0.10 0.11
C VAL A 102 -5.15 -0.18 1.38
N SER A 103 -4.73 -1.22 2.09
CA SER A 103 -5.17 -1.52 3.44
C SER A 103 -4.18 -0.95 4.46
N TYR A 104 -4.69 -0.62 5.64
CA TYR A 104 -3.91 -0.03 6.72
C TYR A 104 -4.08 -0.84 7.99
N SER A 105 -3.00 -0.95 8.77
CA SER A 105 -3.04 -1.52 10.11
C SER A 105 -2.01 -0.84 11.00
N TRP A 106 -2.26 -0.93 12.30
CA TRP A 106 -1.40 -0.37 13.33
C TRP A 106 -0.92 -1.48 14.27
N SER A 107 0.32 -1.38 14.70
CA SER A 107 0.93 -2.27 15.68
C SER A 107 1.87 -1.53 16.61
N SER A 108 2.15 -2.13 17.77
CA SER A 108 3.16 -1.62 18.69
C SER A 108 4.55 -1.99 18.15
N ARG A 109 5.51 -1.08 18.24
CA ARG A 109 6.91 -1.41 17.89
C ARG A 109 7.62 -2.17 19.02
N ASP A 110 7.24 -1.91 20.26
CA ASP A 110 7.84 -2.49 21.44
C ASP A 110 7.05 -3.73 21.87
N ILE A 111 7.70 -4.90 21.82
CA ILE A 111 7.20 -6.17 22.35
C ILE A 111 7.23 -6.08 23.88
N GLY A 112 6.15 -5.55 24.46
CA GLY A 112 5.97 -5.46 25.91
C GLY A 112 4.78 -4.58 26.26
N THR A 113 3.85 -5.12 27.08
CA THR A 113 2.67 -4.54 27.80
C THR A 113 1.76 -3.47 27.14
N LEU A 114 2.19 -2.78 26.08
CA LEU A 114 1.51 -1.73 25.32
C LEU A 114 0.86 -2.26 24.03
N GLU A 115 0.98 -3.56 23.74
CA GLU A 115 0.36 -4.26 22.61
C GLU A 115 -1.11 -3.88 22.32
N PRO A 116 -2.02 -3.72 23.31
CA PRO A 116 -3.39 -3.34 22.99
C PRO A 116 -3.57 -1.88 22.56
N LEU A 117 -2.58 -0.99 22.74
CA LEU A 117 -2.76 0.44 22.53
C LEU A 117 -2.65 0.86 21.06
N CYS A 118 -1.69 0.29 20.33
CA CYS A 118 -1.47 0.58 18.92
C CYS A 118 -2.13 -0.45 17.98
N SER A 119 -2.76 -1.52 18.50
CA SER A 119 -3.30 -2.60 17.64
C SER A 119 -4.67 -2.23 17.07
N ARG A 120 -4.72 -1.87 15.78
CA ARG A 120 -5.97 -1.52 15.09
C ARG A 120 -5.89 -1.73 13.59
N ASN A 121 -6.98 -2.21 12.99
CA ASN A 121 -7.14 -2.22 11.54
C ASN A 121 -7.76 -0.91 11.05
N GLY A 122 -7.28 -0.40 9.93
CA GLY A 122 -7.71 0.85 9.31
C GLY A 122 -6.68 1.97 9.42
N SER A 123 -6.91 3.06 8.69
CA SER A 123 -5.99 4.20 8.60
C SER A 123 -5.94 5.03 9.87
N LEU A 124 -7.06 5.08 10.61
CA LEU A 124 -7.19 5.85 11.83
C LEU A 124 -6.71 5.06 13.05
N LEU A 125 -6.02 5.73 13.97
CA LEU A 125 -5.69 5.20 15.28
C LEU A 125 -6.05 6.23 16.34
N HIS A 126 -6.90 5.86 17.28
CA HIS A 126 -7.25 6.67 18.43
C HIS A 126 -6.64 6.02 19.67
N LEU A 127 -5.78 6.76 20.38
CA LEU A 127 -5.07 6.25 21.55
C LEU A 127 -5.05 7.29 22.66
N SER A 128 -5.06 6.81 23.90
CA SER A 128 -4.98 7.65 25.09
C SER A 128 -3.99 7.05 26.08
N TYR A 129 -3.06 7.86 26.57
CA TYR A 129 -1.99 7.41 27.45
C TYR A 129 -1.61 8.46 28.50
N PRO A 130 -1.14 8.05 29.69
CA PRO A 130 -0.72 8.98 30.73
C PRO A 130 0.57 9.73 30.33
N LEU A 131 0.68 11.00 30.69
CA LEU A 131 1.85 11.86 30.44
C LEU A 131 3.11 11.46 31.24
N ARG A 132 3.03 10.40 32.05
CA ARG A 132 4.09 9.99 33.01
C ARG A 132 5.24 9.22 32.33
N ASN A 133 5.95 9.88 31.42
CA ASN A 133 7.19 9.37 30.79
C ASN A 133 7.03 8.03 30.04
N VAL A 134 5.86 7.76 29.47
CA VAL A 134 5.68 6.60 28.58
C VAL A 134 5.91 7.09 27.14
N SER A 135 7.03 6.72 26.55
CA SER A 135 7.24 6.85 25.11
C SER A 135 6.50 5.73 24.41
N ILE A 136 5.55 6.07 23.54
CA ILE A 136 4.82 5.11 22.71
C ILE A 136 5.35 5.23 21.29
N ALA A 137 5.71 4.08 20.73
CA ALA A 137 6.07 3.94 19.33
C ALA A 137 5.01 3.05 18.64
N CYS A 138 4.09 3.68 17.91
CA CYS A 138 3.14 2.97 17.06
C CYS A 138 3.68 2.92 15.63
N ALA A 139 3.54 1.76 14.97
CA ALA A 139 3.84 1.59 13.56
C ALA A 139 2.54 1.49 12.78
N CYS A 140 2.41 2.29 11.72
CA CYS A 140 1.38 2.09 10.70
C CYS A 140 1.97 1.31 9.54
N THR A 141 1.27 0.26 9.11
CA THR A 141 1.55 -0.47 7.87
C THR A 141 0.50 -0.10 6.83
N ALA A 142 0.95 0.36 5.66
CA ALA A 142 0.12 0.54 4.47
C ALA A 142 0.51 -0.54 3.44
N SER A 143 -0.44 -1.33 2.96
CA SER A 143 -0.14 -2.48 2.11
C SER A 143 -1.22 -2.81 1.09
N ASN A 144 -0.79 -3.39 -0.03
CA ASN A 144 -1.64 -4.04 -1.01
C ASN A 144 -1.03 -5.39 -1.43
N ALA A 145 -1.62 -6.04 -2.44
CA ALA A 145 -1.23 -7.39 -2.87
C ALA A 145 0.25 -7.51 -3.32
N VAL A 146 0.89 -6.41 -3.72
CA VAL A 146 2.24 -6.42 -4.29
C VAL A 146 3.29 -5.74 -3.42
N SER A 147 2.89 -4.94 -2.43
CA SER A 147 3.83 -4.12 -1.66
C SER A 147 3.29 -3.74 -0.29
N SER A 148 4.23 -3.54 0.65
CA SER A 148 3.96 -3.07 1.99
C SER A 148 4.99 -2.02 2.40
N ARG A 149 4.54 -0.99 3.12
CA ARG A 149 5.36 0.11 3.65
C ARG A 149 4.95 0.42 5.08
N VAL A 150 5.92 0.82 5.88
CA VAL A 150 5.73 1.07 7.31
C VAL A 150 6.27 2.45 7.67
N VAL A 151 5.52 3.17 8.49
CA VAL A 151 5.93 4.46 9.07
C VAL A 151 5.66 4.45 10.57
N THR A 152 6.54 5.07 11.36
CA THR A 152 6.44 5.06 12.82
C THR A 152 6.07 6.42 13.36
N PHE A 153 5.14 6.43 14.31
CA PHE A 153 4.82 7.58 15.14
C PHE A 153 5.46 7.40 16.52
N ASN A 154 6.17 8.44 16.99
CA ASN A 154 6.74 8.50 18.33
C ASN A 154 6.05 9.59 19.14
N SER A 155 5.66 9.27 20.37
CA SER A 155 4.80 10.08 21.21
C SER A 155 5.47 11.27 21.92
N SER A 156 6.72 11.61 21.58
CA SER A 156 7.45 12.75 22.16
C SER A 156 6.74 14.10 21.93
N GLU A 157 5.78 14.13 21.01
CA GLU A 157 4.97 15.28 20.63
C GLU A 157 3.93 15.72 21.68
N CYS A 158 3.63 14.90 22.71
CA CYS A 158 2.86 15.35 23.89
C CYS A 158 3.80 15.79 25.03
N SER A 159 4.52 16.89 24.84
CA SER A 159 5.14 17.62 25.94
C SER A 159 4.14 18.64 26.52
N TYR A 160 4.22 18.92 27.82
CA TYR A 160 3.57 20.10 28.39
C TYR A 160 4.06 21.33 27.63
N GLU A 161 3.25 21.91 26.75
CA GLU A 161 3.48 23.30 26.38
C GLU A 161 3.22 24.14 27.63
N GLN A 162 4.29 24.74 28.18
CA GLN A 162 4.12 25.82 29.14
C GLN A 162 3.25 26.88 28.46
N GLY A 163 2.10 27.18 29.09
CA GLY A 163 1.12 28.11 28.57
C GLY A 163 1.75 29.37 28.00
N GLY A 164 1.53 29.59 26.71
CA GLY A 164 2.01 30.76 25.99
C GLY A 164 1.03 31.10 24.88
N LYS A 165 0.07 31.97 25.21
CA LYS A 165 -0.80 32.79 24.34
C LYS A 165 -1.05 32.27 22.91
N SER A 166 -2.31 31.95 22.62
CA SER A 166 -2.82 31.89 21.25
C SER A 166 -2.24 33.02 20.39
N PRO A 167 -1.61 32.73 19.25
CA PRO A 167 -1.38 33.76 18.25
C PRO A 167 -2.75 34.11 17.65
N ALA A 168 -3.09 35.39 17.70
CA ALA A 168 -4.25 35.93 17.02
C ALA A 168 -4.23 35.53 15.53
N ALA A 169 -5.39 35.14 15.01
CA ALA A 169 -5.59 34.90 13.60
C ALA A 169 -5.37 36.20 12.81
N ASN A 170 -4.28 36.28 12.06
CA ASN A 170 -4.10 37.26 10.99
C ASN A 170 -4.41 36.57 9.66
N TRP A 171 -5.53 36.94 9.05
CA TRP A 171 -5.88 36.58 7.69
C TRP A 171 -5.11 37.51 6.74
N ALA A 172 -4.00 37.02 6.18
CA ALA A 172 -3.37 37.64 5.03
C ALA A 172 -3.78 36.86 3.78
N LEU A 173 -4.65 37.46 2.98
CA LEU A 173 -4.89 37.08 1.60
C LEU A 173 -3.66 37.41 0.78
N SER A 174 -3.06 36.42 0.12
CA SER A 174 -2.18 36.64 -1.03
C SER A 174 -2.50 35.64 -2.13
N ASN A 175 -3.08 36.16 -3.21
CA ASN A 175 -3.21 35.50 -4.51
C ASN A 175 -1.83 35.27 -5.15
N LEU A 176 -1.67 34.14 -5.86
CA LEU A 176 -1.18 33.97 -7.25
C LEU A 176 -0.52 32.58 -7.49
N PRO A 177 -0.41 32.12 -8.77
CA PRO A 177 -0.72 30.76 -9.20
C PRO A 177 0.51 29.88 -9.34
N GLY A 178 0.29 28.56 -9.41
CA GLY A 178 1.37 27.63 -9.73
C GLY A 178 0.87 26.20 -9.84
N LEU A 179 0.60 25.79 -11.07
CA LEU A 179 0.51 24.40 -11.49
C LEU A 179 1.79 23.66 -11.05
N LEU A 180 1.64 22.51 -10.38
CA LEU A 180 2.73 21.54 -10.27
C LEU A 180 2.17 20.15 -10.61
N VAL A 181 2.44 19.73 -11.84
CA VAL A 181 2.37 18.35 -12.29
C VAL A 181 3.76 17.77 -12.05
N LEU A 182 3.88 16.66 -11.33
CA LEU A 182 5.04 15.78 -11.43
C LEU A 182 4.61 14.32 -11.38
N CYS A 183 5.22 13.58 -12.32
CA CYS A 183 4.94 12.21 -12.77
C CYS A 183 4.98 11.15 -11.68
#